data_AF-A0A821PFV6-F1
#
_entry.id   AF-A0A821PFV6-F1
#
_cell.length_a   1.000
_cell.length_b   1.000
_cell.length_c   1.000
_cell.angle_alpha   90.00
_cell.angle_beta   90.00
_cell.angle_gamma   90.00
#
_symmetry.space_group_name_H-M   'P 1'
#
loop_
_entity.id
_entity.type
_entity.pdbx_description
1 polymer ?
#
loop_
_entity_poly.entity_id
_entity_poly.type
_entity_poly.pdbx_seq_one_letter_code
_entity_poly.pdbx_strand_id
1 'polypeptide(L)'
;MGAELSDTYAPDNDKLRHCIIRGWSNYPTLGFTLKPTVEPPFIIQHVESNSPAAAGGLRVRDVILAVNGQDVFMISFDKLKNIIKNVRSSNDHIELLVMEERSYNTSQQSNRSINTKLAKTIETPYDELLSLKC
;
A
#
# COMPACT_ATOMS: atom_id res chain seq x y z
N MET A 1 -15.02 -34.56 -16.77
CA MET A 1 -15.36 -33.17 -17.14
C MET A 1 -14.61 -32.25 -16.19
N GLY A 2 -13.36 -31.93 -16.50
CA GLY A 2 -12.58 -30.96 -15.75
C GLY A 2 -12.70 -29.60 -16.44
N ALA A 3 -13.18 -28.60 -15.72
CA ALA A 3 -13.00 -27.20 -16.10
C ALA A 3 -12.03 -26.61 -15.09
N GLU A 4 -10.73 -26.70 -15.39
CA GLU A 4 -9.73 -25.79 -14.83
C GLU A 4 -9.99 -24.42 -15.45
N LEU A 5 -10.76 -23.61 -14.72
CA LEU A 5 -11.06 -22.24 -15.10
C LEU A 5 -9.83 -21.38 -14.81
N SER A 6 -9.01 -21.24 -15.84
CA SER A 6 -8.21 -20.05 -16.16
C SER A 6 -7.61 -19.33 -14.95
N ASP A 7 -6.53 -19.89 -14.42
CA ASP A 7 -5.42 -19.07 -13.93
C ASP A 7 -4.86 -18.29 -15.12
N THR A 8 -5.54 -17.21 -15.52
CA THR A 8 -4.95 -16.23 -16.41
C THR A 8 -3.85 -15.56 -15.60
N TYR A 9 -2.63 -16.11 -15.72
CA TYR A 9 -1.37 -15.55 -15.23
C TYR A 9 -1.23 -14.11 -15.75
N ALA A 10 -1.83 -13.15 -15.06
CA ALA A 10 -1.31 -11.81 -15.03
C ALA A 10 0.14 -11.94 -14.53
N PRO A 11 1.13 -11.33 -15.21
CA PRO A 11 2.51 -11.42 -14.75
C PRO A 11 2.52 -11.05 -13.26
N ASP A 12 3.28 -11.81 -12.46
CA ASP A 12 3.34 -11.81 -10.99
C ASP A 12 3.45 -10.41 -10.33
N ASN A 13 3.60 -9.38 -11.16
CA ASN A 13 3.77 -7.99 -10.85
C ASN A 13 2.49 -7.18 -10.56
N ASP A 14 1.27 -7.64 -10.83
CA ASP A 14 0.08 -6.90 -10.34
C ASP A 14 -0.17 -7.15 -8.84
N LYS A 15 0.44 -8.20 -8.28
CA LYS A 15 0.27 -8.61 -6.87
C LYS A 15 1.10 -7.78 -5.92
N LEU A 16 2.30 -7.35 -6.34
CA LEU A 16 3.21 -6.49 -5.58
C LEU A 16 3.13 -5.07 -6.13
N ARG A 17 2.78 -4.11 -5.27
CA ARG A 17 2.61 -2.71 -5.66
C ARG A 17 3.44 -1.81 -4.78
N HIS A 18 4.06 -0.81 -5.40
CA HIS A 18 4.75 0.27 -4.72
C HIS A 18 3.86 1.51 -4.81
N CYS A 19 3.09 1.74 -3.75
CA CYS A 19 2.09 2.79 -3.67
C CYS A 19 2.74 4.05 -3.08
N ILE A 20 2.86 5.10 -3.90
CA ILE A 20 3.34 6.42 -3.49
C ILE A 20 2.10 7.30 -3.27
N ILE A 21 1.80 7.62 -2.01
CA ILE A 21 0.55 8.27 -1.62
C ILE A 21 0.86 9.65 -1.05
N ARG A 22 0.36 10.69 -1.72
CA ARG A 22 0.39 12.07 -1.23
C ARG A 22 -0.91 12.42 -0.54
N GLY A 23 -0.84 13.27 0.48
CA GLY A 23 -2.04 13.92 1.01
C GLY A 23 -2.62 14.90 -0.01
N TRP A 24 -3.93 14.96 -0.12
CA TRP A 24 -4.63 15.99 -0.89
C TRP A 24 -5.15 17.08 0.04
N SER A 25 -5.12 18.34 -0.39
CA SER A 25 -5.50 19.48 0.46
C SER A 25 -6.98 19.45 0.86
N ASN A 26 -7.81 18.89 -0.02
CA ASN A 26 -9.25 18.74 0.14
C ASN A 26 -9.67 17.44 0.85
N TYR A 27 -8.71 16.59 1.27
CA TYR A 27 -9.01 15.33 1.94
C TYR A 27 -8.32 15.29 3.32
N PRO A 28 -9.08 15.08 4.42
CA PRO A 28 -8.53 15.26 5.76
C PRO A 28 -7.50 14.20 6.17
N THR A 29 -7.59 13.01 5.58
CA THR A 29 -6.75 11.84 5.86
C THR A 29 -6.16 11.30 4.55
N LEU A 30 -5.50 10.13 4.59
CA LEU A 30 -5.15 9.41 3.35
C LEU A 30 -6.29 8.50 2.86
N GLY A 31 -7.34 8.32 3.67
CA GLY A 31 -8.53 7.51 3.33
C GLY A 31 -8.32 6.00 3.35
N PHE A 32 -7.55 5.48 4.30
CA PHE A 32 -7.48 4.04 4.57
C PHE A 32 -7.31 3.75 6.07
N THR A 33 -7.64 2.54 6.48
CA THR A 33 -7.44 2.05 7.84
C THR A 33 -6.70 0.72 7.86
N LEU A 34 -5.95 0.49 8.94
CA LEU A 34 -5.28 -0.78 9.19
C LEU A 34 -6.12 -1.63 10.13
N LYS A 35 -6.09 -2.94 9.91
CA LYS A 35 -6.61 -3.92 10.85
C LYS A 35 -5.84 -3.78 12.17
N PRO A 36 -6.51 -3.60 13.31
CA PRO A 36 -5.85 -3.54 14.61
C PRO A 36 -5.02 -4.82 14.85
N THR A 37 -3.72 -4.66 15.03
CA THR A 37 -2.79 -5.74 15.36
C THR A 37 -1.68 -5.19 16.24
N VAL A 38 -1.10 -6.06 17.07
CA VAL A 38 0.06 -5.72 17.91
C VAL A 38 1.35 -5.82 17.09
N GLU A 39 1.42 -6.83 16.22
CA GLU A 39 2.61 -7.17 15.44
C GLU A 39 2.28 -7.36 13.95
N PRO A 40 3.28 -7.29 13.05
CA PRO A 40 3.12 -7.61 11.64
C PRO A 40 2.55 -9.03 11.41
N PRO A 41 1.89 -9.28 10.28
CA PRO A 41 1.71 -8.39 9.13
C PRO A 41 0.66 -7.29 9.39
N PHE A 42 0.94 -6.08 8.90
CA PHE A 42 -0.03 -4.98 8.91
C PHE A 42 -0.90 -5.06 7.66
N ILE A 43 -2.22 -5.13 7.86
CA ILE A 43 -3.18 -5.37 6.78
C ILE A 43 -4.10 -4.17 6.62
N ILE A 44 -4.33 -3.74 5.38
CA ILE A 44 -5.32 -2.72 5.02
C ILE A 44 -6.73 -3.30 5.22
N GLN A 45 -7.50 -2.70 6.13
CA GLN A 45 -8.86 -3.12 6.46
C GLN A 45 -9.91 -2.42 5.58
N HIS A 46 -9.76 -1.11 5.38
CA HIS A 46 -10.65 -0.33 4.53
C HIS A 46 -9.86 0.67 3.70
N VAL A 47 -10.35 0.93 2.50
CA VAL A 47 -9.90 2.02 1.63
C VAL A 47 -11.14 2.78 1.21
N GLU A 48 -11.14 4.09 1.44
CA GLU A 48 -12.24 4.98 1.09
C GLU A 48 -12.21 5.27 -0.41
N SER A 49 -13.37 5.19 -1.07
CA SER A 49 -13.49 5.55 -2.49
C SER A 49 -13.14 7.02 -2.71
N ASN A 50 -12.50 7.33 -3.84
CA ASN A 50 -12.05 8.70 -4.19
C ASN A 50 -11.11 9.34 -3.16
N SER A 51 -10.42 8.52 -2.36
CA SER A 51 -9.37 8.97 -1.46
C SER A 51 -7.99 8.96 -2.11
N PRO A 52 -7.00 9.64 -1.51
CA PRO A 52 -5.61 9.51 -1.94
C PRO A 52 -5.12 8.07 -1.92
N ALA A 53 -5.47 7.27 -0.91
CA ALA A 53 -5.08 5.86 -0.86
C ALA A 53 -5.62 5.05 -2.03
N ALA A 54 -6.89 5.23 -2.38
CA ALA A 54 -7.49 4.56 -3.53
C ALA A 54 -6.80 4.96 -4.84
N ALA A 55 -6.52 6.26 -5.03
CA ALA A 55 -5.82 6.76 -6.20
C ALA A 55 -4.35 6.28 -6.27
N GLY A 56 -3.70 6.10 -5.12
CA GLY A 56 -2.36 5.52 -4.99
C GLY A 56 -2.32 3.99 -5.15
N GLY A 57 -3.45 3.35 -5.46
CA GLY A 57 -3.51 1.93 -5.79
C GLY A 57 -3.56 0.99 -4.58
N LEU A 58 -3.80 1.49 -3.37
CA LEU A 58 -4.08 0.63 -2.22
C LEU A 58 -5.40 -0.10 -2.39
N ARG A 59 -5.43 -1.35 -1.95
CA ARG A 59 -6.61 -2.21 -1.98
C ARG A 59 -6.88 -2.79 -0.59
N VAL A 60 -8.14 -3.13 -0.33
CA VAL A 60 -8.52 -3.84 0.89
C VAL A 60 -7.87 -5.23 0.88
N ARG A 61 -7.39 -5.68 2.05
CA ARG A 61 -6.58 -6.92 2.24
C ARG A 61 -5.17 -6.87 1.68
N ASP A 62 -4.65 -5.69 1.38
CA ASP A 62 -3.23 -5.55 1.14
C ASP A 62 -2.43 -5.69 2.44
N VAL A 63 -1.36 -6.46 2.39
CA VAL A 63 -0.35 -6.58 3.43
C VAL A 63 0.75 -5.58 3.13
N ILE A 64 1.08 -4.73 4.10
CA ILE A 64 2.22 -3.82 4.01
C ILE A 64 3.49 -4.62 4.31
N LEU A 65 4.48 -4.50 3.41
CA LEU A 65 5.79 -5.14 3.49
C LEU A 65 6.88 -4.14 3.88
N ALA A 66 6.78 -2.91 3.38
CA ALA A 66 7.70 -1.82 3.73
C ALA A 66 6.99 -0.47 3.72
N VAL A 67 7.50 0.45 4.53
CA VAL A 67 7.09 1.85 4.59
C VAL A 67 8.32 2.75 4.42
N ASN A 68 8.31 3.65 3.45
CA ASN A 68 9.43 4.54 3.11
C ASN A 68 10.77 3.79 2.96
N GLY A 69 10.72 2.63 2.30
CA GLY A 69 11.88 1.74 2.11
C GLY A 69 12.33 0.96 3.35
N GLN A 70 11.72 1.18 4.53
CA GLN A 70 11.99 0.41 5.74
C GLN A 70 11.03 -0.77 5.87
N ASP A 71 11.57 -1.96 6.12
CA ASP A 71 10.77 -3.17 6.37
C ASP A 71 9.87 -3.02 7.60
N VAL A 72 8.59 -3.39 7.45
CA VAL A 72 7.63 -3.30 8.55
C VAL A 72 7.87 -4.31 9.68
N PHE A 73 8.61 -5.39 9.44
CA PHE A 73 8.99 -6.35 10.48
C PHE A 73 9.90 -5.73 11.54
N MET A 74 10.49 -4.57 11.27
CA MET A 74 11.37 -3.85 12.19
C MET A 74 10.69 -2.68 12.91
N ILE A 75 9.37 -2.47 12.74
CA ILE A 75 8.66 -1.32 13.35
C ILE A 75 7.39 -1.77 14.09
N SER A 76 7.04 -1.03 15.14
CA SER A 76 5.79 -1.23 15.88
C SER A 76 4.59 -0.62 15.17
N PHE A 77 3.39 -1.10 15.50
CA PHE A 77 2.13 -0.57 14.98
C PHE A 77 1.97 0.94 15.25
N ASP A 78 2.38 1.41 16.43
CA ASP A 78 2.32 2.84 16.77
C ASP A 78 3.31 3.68 15.96
N LYS A 79 4.51 3.16 15.69
CA LYS A 79 5.47 3.83 14.81
C LYS A 79 4.91 3.94 13.40
N LEU A 80 4.31 2.88 12.86
CA LEU A 80 3.65 2.90 11.55
C LEU A 80 2.52 3.95 11.50
N LYS A 81 1.65 3.99 12.53
CA LYS A 81 0.60 5.01 12.64
C LYS A 81 1.15 6.43 12.67
N ASN A 82 2.25 6.66 13.40
CA ASN A 82 2.87 7.97 13.46
C ASN A 82 3.44 8.39 12.11
N ILE A 83 4.07 7.47 11.36
CA ILE A 83 4.53 7.74 9.99
C ILE A 83 3.34 8.15 9.11
N ILE A 84 2.25 7.38 9.10
CA ILE A 84 1.05 7.66 8.31
C ILE A 84 0.43 9.02 8.67
N LYS A 85 0.40 9.39 9.96
CA LYS A 85 -0.13 10.67 10.43
C LYS A 85 0.74 11.87 10.01
N ASN A 86 2.06 11.70 9.95
CA ASN A 86 3.00 12.80 9.71
C ASN A 86 3.08 13.24 8.24
N VAL A 87 2.66 12.41 7.30
CA VAL A 87 2.67 12.68 5.84
C VAL A 87 2.06 14.05 5.49
N ARG A 88 0.98 14.43 6.19
CA ARG A 88 0.28 15.69 5.93
C ARG A 88 1.03 16.91 6.45
N SER A 89 1.77 16.78 7.55
CA SER A 89 2.44 17.91 8.20
C SER A 89 3.65 18.41 7.41
N SER A 90 4.26 17.55 6.59
CA SER A 90 5.48 17.86 5.83
C SER A 90 5.25 18.12 4.33
N ASN A 91 3.99 18.14 3.85
CA ASN A 91 3.66 18.13 2.40
C ASN A 91 4.42 17.00 1.67
N ASP A 92 4.55 15.87 2.37
CA ASP A 92 5.37 14.74 1.97
C ASP A 92 4.47 13.62 1.43
N HIS A 93 5.09 12.61 0.82
CA HIS A 93 4.41 11.38 0.42
C HIS A 93 4.75 10.25 1.38
N ILE A 94 3.94 9.20 1.38
CA ILE A 94 4.28 7.92 1.99
C ILE A 94 4.43 6.87 0.90
N GLU A 95 5.51 6.12 0.98
CA GLU A 95 5.76 4.99 0.09
C GLU A 95 5.41 3.70 0.82
N LEU A 96 4.45 2.96 0.29
CA LEU A 96 4.05 1.67 0.84
C LEU A 96 4.35 0.59 -0.20
N LEU A 97 5.19 -0.37 0.18
CA LEU A 97 5.30 -1.60 -0.57
C LEU A 97 4.24 -2.56 -0.04
N VAL A 98 3.31 -2.96 -0.90
CA VAL A 98 2.17 -3.81 -0.51
C VAL A 98 2.04 -5.03 -1.40
N MET A 99 1.49 -6.10 -0.82
CA MET A 99 1.14 -7.31 -1.54
C MET A 99 -0.25 -7.78 -1.13
N GLU A 100 -1.02 -8.35 -2.06
CA GLU A 100 -2.29 -9.00 -1.72
C GLU A 100 -2.07 -10.11 -0.66
N GLU A 101 -2.91 -10.16 0.38
CA GLU A 101 -2.80 -11.13 1.49
C GLU A 101 -2.67 -12.59 1.04
N ARG A 102 -3.42 -13.02 0.01
CA ARG A 102 -3.31 -14.39 -0.51
C ARG A 102 -1.90 -14.68 -1.04
N SER A 103 -1.38 -13.74 -1.83
CA SER A 103 -0.05 -13.84 -2.43
C SER A 103 1.05 -13.80 -1.36
N TYR A 104 0.87 -12.97 -0.33
CA TYR A 104 1.75 -12.93 0.84
C TYR A 104 1.79 -14.28 1.56
N ASN A 105 0.64 -14.89 1.84
CA ASN A 105 0.59 -16.20 2.51
C ASN A 105 1.29 -17.29 1.68
N THR A 106 1.13 -17.28 0.35
CA THR A 106 1.83 -18.21 -0.55
C THR A 106 3.35 -17.95 -0.60
N SER A 107 3.80 -16.69 -0.57
CA SER A 107 5.23 -16.36 -0.59
C SER A 107 5.93 -16.77 0.71
N GLN A 108 5.25 -16.64 1.85
CA GLN A 108 5.76 -17.09 3.16
C GLN A 108 6.00 -18.61 3.19
N GLN A 109 5.12 -19.40 2.58
CA GLN A 109 5.22 -20.86 2.55
C GLN A 109 6.32 -21.38 1.62
N SER A 110 6.71 -20.59 0.61
CA SER A 110 7.62 -21.03 -0.46
C SER A 110 9.04 -20.46 -0.34
N ASN A 111 9.37 -19.73 0.75
CA ASN A 111 10.64 -19.03 0.95
C ASN A 111 11.08 -18.22 -0.29
N ARG A 112 10.10 -17.59 -0.96
CA ARG A 112 10.33 -16.83 -2.19
C ARG A 112 10.78 -15.42 -1.82
N SER A 113 11.96 -15.02 -2.28
CA SER A 113 12.44 -13.64 -2.08
C SER A 113 11.50 -12.66 -2.79
N ILE A 114 10.94 -11.71 -2.05
CA ILE A 114 10.11 -10.63 -2.62
C ILE A 114 11.05 -9.65 -3.32
N ASN A 115 11.04 -9.65 -4.65
CA ASN A 115 11.84 -8.71 -5.43
C ASN A 115 11.10 -7.38 -5.56
N THR A 116 11.46 -6.43 -4.68
CA THR A 116 10.86 -5.10 -4.61
C THR A 116 10.99 -4.30 -5.90
N LYS A 117 11.98 -4.61 -6.75
CA LYS A 117 12.20 -3.94 -8.05
C LYS A 117 11.17 -4.33 -9.11
N LEU A 118 10.48 -5.45 -8.90
CA LEU A 118 9.43 -5.83 -9.82
C LEU A 118 8.20 -4.98 -9.58
N ALA A 119 7.90 -4.63 -8.33
CA ALA A 119 6.67 -3.97 -7.89
C ALA A 119 6.15 -2.91 -8.87
N LYS A 120 4.87 -3.02 -9.23
CA LYS A 120 4.19 -2.00 -10.02
C LYS A 120 4.07 -0.71 -9.20
N THR A 121 4.77 0.34 -9.63
CA THR A 121 4.66 1.66 -9.00
C THR A 121 3.36 2.34 -9.40
N ILE A 122 2.62 2.83 -8.40
CA ILE A 122 1.40 3.59 -8.57
C ILE A 122 1.51 4.81 -7.67
N GLU A 123 1.35 5.98 -8.25
CA GLU A 123 1.50 7.25 -7.56
C GLU A 123 0.20 8.02 -7.60
N THR A 124 -0.20 8.58 -6.46
CA THR A 124 -1.34 9.48 -6.42
C THR A 124 -1.10 10.68 -7.33
N PRO A 125 -2.11 11.09 -8.13
CA PRO A 125 -2.00 12.32 -8.88
C PRO A 125 -1.80 13.51 -7.94
N TYR A 126 -1.12 14.54 -8.45
CA TYR A 126 -1.01 15.82 -7.77
C TYR A 126 -2.40 16.43 -7.60
N ASP A 127 -2.61 17.06 -6.45
CA ASP A 127 -3.73 17.96 -6.26
C ASP A 127 -3.49 19.19 -7.15
N GLU A 128 -4.17 19.28 -8.30
CA GLU A 128 -4.02 20.41 -9.26
C GLU A 128 -4.30 21.78 -8.61
N LEU A 129 -4.98 21.83 -7.45
CA LEU A 129 -5.20 23.06 -6.67
C LEU A 129 -3.94 23.56 -5.94
N LEU A 130 -2.88 22.74 -5.81
CA LEU A 130 -1.56 23.18 -5.35
C LEU A 130 -0.71 23.76 -6.49
N SER A 131 -1.00 23.40 -7.75
CA SER A 131 -0.29 23.92 -8.94
C SER A 131 -0.72 25.33 -9.35
N LEU A 132 -1.83 25.83 -8.81
CA LEU A 132 -2.39 27.18 -9.07
C LEU A 132 -2.00 28.22 -8.01
N LYS A 133 -1.07 27.89 -7.11
CA LYS A 133 -0.48 28.84 -6.14
C LYS A 133 0.91 29.33 -6.57
N CYS A 134 1.05 29.69 -7.85
CA CYS A 134 2.14 30.55 -8.32
C CYS A 134 1.60 31.97 -8.54
#